data_AF-A0A9Q2LCJ5-F1
#
_entry.id   AF-A0A9Q2LCJ5-F1
#
_cell.length_a   1.000
_cell.length_b   1.000
_cell.length_c   1.000
_cell.angle_alpha   90.00
_cell.angle_beta   90.00
_cell.angle_gamma   90.00
#
_symmetry.space_group_name_H-M   'P 1'
#
loop_
_entity.id
_entity.type
_entity.pdbx_description
1 polymer ?
#
loop_
_entity_poly.entity_id
_entity_poly.type
_entity_poly.pdbx_seq_one_letter_code
_entity_poly.pdbx_strand_id
1 'polypeptide(L)'
;VGYDIEVFEKAAKKEGYKVKWIKGDFSGIMGQLDSKRVDSVANAVAVTDERKEKYQFSNPYSYIGSQIVTSTKNKDINEYTDLKGKTIAGVMGSNHTESLERFNKENNYDIKNKNL
;
A
#
# COMPACT_ATOMS: atom_id res chain seq x y z
N VAL A 1 3.22 -15.27 9.66
CA VAL A 1 4.64 -14.85 9.79
C VAL A 1 4.91 -13.73 8.81
N GLY A 2 5.81 -12.81 9.15
CA GLY A 2 6.02 -11.57 8.41
C GLY A 2 6.08 -10.39 9.37
N TYR A 3 6.74 -9.31 8.94
CA TYR A 3 7.08 -8.19 9.80
C TYR A 3 5.88 -7.58 10.52
N ASP A 4 4.80 -7.23 9.81
CA ASP A 4 3.59 -6.64 10.40
C ASP A 4 2.91 -7.57 11.41
N ILE A 5 2.84 -8.87 11.10
CA ILE A 5 2.25 -9.87 12.01
C ILE A 5 3.06 -9.92 13.31
N GLU A 6 4.37 -9.99 13.21
CA GLU A 6 5.26 -10.11 14.37
C GLU A 6 5.29 -8.84 15.22
N VAL A 7 5.26 -7.65 14.59
CA VAL A 7 5.15 -6.38 15.30
C VAL A 7 3.81 -6.28 16.03
N PHE A 8 2.71 -6.60 15.36
CA PHE A 8 1.37 -6.51 15.94
C PHE A 8 1.16 -7.52 17.08
N GLU A 9 1.62 -8.77 16.92
CA GLU A 9 1.54 -9.79 17.97
C GLU A 9 2.36 -9.42 19.21
N LYS A 10 3.54 -8.81 19.03
CA LYS A 10 4.35 -8.31 20.16
C LYS A 10 3.66 -7.16 20.89
N ALA A 11 3.06 -6.23 20.16
CA ALA A 11 2.29 -5.13 20.76
C ALA A 11 1.07 -5.66 21.52
N ALA A 12 0.26 -6.51 20.88
CA ALA A 12 -0.92 -7.13 21.50
C ALA A 12 -0.56 -7.93 22.75
N LYS A 13 0.52 -8.72 22.71
CA LYS A 13 0.99 -9.48 23.88
C LYS A 13 1.37 -8.58 25.05
N LYS A 14 2.02 -7.45 24.79
CA LYS A 14 2.41 -6.48 25.83
C LYS A 14 1.19 -5.88 26.53
N GLU A 15 0.11 -5.66 25.77
CA GLU A 15 -1.15 -5.11 26.25
C GLU A 15 -2.15 -6.19 26.75
N GLY A 16 -1.77 -7.47 26.71
CA GLY A 16 -2.62 -8.58 27.17
C GLY A 16 -3.75 -9.00 26.22
N TYR A 17 -3.72 -8.56 24.96
CA TYR A 17 -4.71 -8.92 23.94
C TYR A 17 -4.40 -10.25 23.23
N LYS A 18 -5.46 -10.94 22.80
CA LYS A 18 -5.37 -12.10 21.89
C LYS A 18 -5.69 -11.65 20.46
N VAL A 19 -4.83 -11.98 19.51
CA VAL A 19 -5.01 -11.63 18.11
C VAL A 19 -5.74 -12.75 17.37
N LYS A 20 -6.79 -12.40 16.63
CA LYS A 20 -7.44 -13.27 15.64
C LYS A 20 -7.25 -12.67 14.26
N TRP A 21 -6.47 -13.33 13.43
CA TRP A 21 -6.18 -12.85 12.08
C TRP A 21 -7.33 -13.15 11.11
N ILE A 22 -7.74 -12.13 10.36
CA ILE A 22 -8.59 -12.24 9.17
C ILE A 22 -7.76 -11.75 8.00
N LYS A 23 -7.63 -12.59 6.96
CA LYS A 23 -6.91 -12.23 5.73
C LYS A 23 -7.87 -11.55 4.76
N GLY A 24 -7.39 -10.51 4.09
CA GLY A 24 -8.13 -9.79 3.07
C GLY A 24 -7.19 -9.02 2.15
N ASP A 25 -7.69 -8.66 0.97
CA ASP A 25 -6.95 -7.88 -0.02
C ASP A 25 -6.94 -6.41 0.34
N PHE A 26 -5.88 -5.69 -0.05
CA PHE A 26 -5.69 -4.28 0.29
C PHE A 26 -6.88 -3.39 -0.14
N SER A 27 -7.50 -3.69 -1.29
CA SER A 27 -8.68 -2.97 -1.77
C SER A 27 -9.90 -3.09 -0.85
N GLY A 28 -9.96 -4.13 0.00
CA GLY A 28 -11.08 -4.40 0.90
C GLY A 28 -10.82 -4.14 2.38
N ILE A 29 -9.55 -4.05 2.83
CA ILE A 29 -9.23 -3.99 4.27
C ILE A 29 -9.82 -2.75 4.96
N MET A 30 -9.88 -1.60 4.30
CA MET A 30 -10.47 -0.38 4.88
C MET A 30 -11.98 -0.53 5.05
N GLY A 31 -12.67 -1.14 4.09
CA GLY A 31 -14.10 -1.45 4.21
C GLY A 31 -14.39 -2.47 5.32
N GLN A 32 -13.47 -3.38 5.63
CA GLN A 32 -13.61 -4.28 6.77
C GLN A 32 -13.54 -3.52 8.10
N LEU A 33 -12.68 -2.51 8.21
CA LEU A 33 -12.61 -1.63 9.38
C LEU A 33 -13.89 -0.79 9.51
N ASP A 34 -14.37 -0.20 8.41
CA ASP A 34 -15.61 0.59 8.37
C ASP A 34 -16.83 -0.22 8.83
N SER A 35 -16.92 -1.46 8.36
CA SER A 35 -18.00 -2.39 8.71
C SER A 35 -17.82 -3.07 10.08
N LYS A 36 -16.77 -2.73 10.84
CA LYS A 36 -16.43 -3.34 12.14
C LYS A 36 -16.26 -4.86 12.07
N ARG A 37 -15.87 -5.39 10.92
CA ARG A 37 -15.51 -6.82 10.76
C ARG A 37 -14.13 -7.13 11.31
N VAL A 38 -13.27 -6.12 11.37
CA VAL A 38 -11.96 -6.14 12.02
C VAL A 38 -11.82 -4.90 12.90
N ASP A 39 -11.08 -5.02 13.99
CA ASP A 39 -10.81 -3.91 14.91
C ASP A 39 -9.54 -3.13 14.54
N SER A 40 -8.66 -3.71 13.72
CA SER A 40 -7.37 -3.15 13.35
C SER A 40 -6.86 -3.73 12.04
N VAL A 41 -5.98 -2.99 11.37
CA VAL A 41 -5.31 -3.40 10.12
C VAL A 41 -3.80 -3.39 10.33
N ALA A 42 -3.13 -4.48 9.97
CA ALA A 42 -1.67 -4.61 9.94
C ALA A 42 -1.24 -5.04 8.53
N ASN A 43 -0.98 -4.06 7.66
CA ASN A 43 -0.63 -4.27 6.26
C ASN A 43 0.10 -3.04 5.66
N ALA A 44 1.15 -2.56 6.32
CA ALA A 44 1.99 -1.42 5.89
C ALA A 44 1.19 -0.23 5.30
N VAL A 45 0.09 0.15 5.96
CA VAL A 45 -0.82 1.18 5.46
C VAL A 45 -0.13 2.53 5.55
N ALA A 46 0.12 3.16 4.41
CA ALA A 46 0.64 4.51 4.37
C ALA A 46 -0.31 5.50 5.06
N VAL A 47 0.29 6.36 5.89
CA VAL A 47 -0.40 7.46 6.56
C VAL A 47 -0.59 8.60 5.57
N THR A 48 -1.84 8.91 5.23
CA THR A 48 -2.22 10.05 4.37
C THR A 48 -3.19 10.95 5.13
N ASP A 49 -3.31 12.22 4.72
CA ASP A 49 -4.21 13.17 5.38
C ASP A 49 -5.67 12.72 5.23
N GLU A 50 -6.09 12.27 4.05
CA GLU A 50 -7.41 11.68 3.81
C GLU A 50 -7.71 10.51 4.75
N ARG A 51 -6.74 9.60 4.97
CA ARG A 51 -6.95 8.48 5.88
C ARG A 51 -7.00 8.92 7.34
N LYS A 52 -6.23 9.95 7.73
CA LYS A 52 -6.26 10.50 9.10
C LYS A 52 -7.59 11.15 9.45
N GLU A 53 -8.33 11.66 8.46
CA GLU A 53 -9.68 12.19 8.70
C GLU A 53 -10.66 11.10 9.16
N LYS A 54 -10.40 9.83 8.82
CA LYS A 54 -11.32 8.72 9.06
C LYS A 54 -10.80 7.68 10.05
N TYR A 55 -9.49 7.48 10.13
CA TYR A 55 -8.87 6.39 10.86
C TYR A 55 -7.81 6.88 11.85
N GLN A 56 -7.70 6.15 12.97
CA GLN A 56 -6.59 6.31 13.89
C GLN A 56 -5.43 5.42 13.47
N PHE A 57 -4.21 5.97 13.56
CA PHE A 57 -2.98 5.26 13.23
C PHE A 57 -2.15 5.02 14.49
N SER A 58 -1.37 3.94 14.48
CA SER A 58 -0.29 3.75 15.45
C SER A 58 0.81 4.79 15.23
N ASN A 59 1.79 4.82 16.14
CA ASN A 59 3.08 5.40 15.79
C ASN A 59 3.63 4.72 14.52
N PRO A 60 4.24 5.48 13.58
CA PRO A 60 4.90 4.88 12.42
C PRO A 60 5.96 3.88 12.86
N TYR A 61 5.95 2.69 12.27
CA TYR A 61 6.90 1.63 12.57
C TYR A 61 7.80 1.27 11.38
N SER A 62 7.52 1.82 10.19
CA SER A 62 8.34 1.66 8.98
C SER A 62 8.19 2.89 8.08
N TYR A 63 9.20 3.11 7.22
CA TYR A 63 9.19 4.14 6.17
C TYR A 63 9.49 3.47 4.84
N ILE A 64 8.58 3.63 3.87
CA ILE A 64 8.63 2.93 2.58
C ILE A 64 8.50 3.96 1.45
N GLY A 65 9.43 3.92 0.49
CA GLY A 65 9.37 4.72 -0.72
C GLY A 65 8.64 3.99 -1.85
N SER A 66 7.98 4.74 -2.75
CA SER A 66 7.47 4.21 -4.02
C SER A 66 8.62 3.92 -4.98
N GLN A 67 8.59 2.76 -5.63
CA GLN A 67 9.58 2.37 -6.64
C GLN A 67 8.90 1.69 -7.82
N ILE A 68 9.45 1.89 -9.01
CA ILE A 68 9.12 1.08 -10.20
C ILE A 68 10.15 -0.04 -10.29
N VAL A 69 9.66 -1.26 -10.47
CA VAL A 69 10.51 -2.44 -10.61
C VAL A 69 10.24 -3.08 -11.96
N THR A 70 11.30 -3.46 -12.66
CA THR A 70 11.25 -4.13 -13.96
C THR A 70 11.94 -5.49 -13.88
N SER A 71 11.72 -6.33 -14.88
CA SER A 71 12.47 -7.58 -15.02
C SER A 71 13.96 -7.29 -15.16
N THR A 72 14.83 -8.10 -14.57
CA THR A 72 16.29 -7.99 -14.75
C THR A 72 16.73 -8.20 -16.21
N LYS A 73 15.84 -8.75 -17.05
CA LYS A 73 16.05 -8.90 -18.49
C LYS A 73 15.58 -7.68 -19.31
N ASN A 74 14.79 -6.78 -18.71
CA ASN A 74 14.32 -5.56 -19.35
C ASN A 74 15.45 -4.52 -19.32
N LYS A 75 15.87 -4.06 -20.50
CA LYS A 75 16.89 -3.03 -20.67
C LYS A 75 16.33 -1.70 -21.18
N ASP A 76 15.02 -1.63 -21.39
CA ASP A 76 14.33 -0.55 -22.10
C ASP A 76 13.78 0.53 -21.16
N ILE A 77 13.81 0.31 -19.84
CA ILE A 77 13.29 1.24 -18.84
C ILE A 77 14.41 1.51 -17.83
N ASN A 78 15.04 2.68 -17.95
CA ASN A 78 16.15 3.11 -17.10
C ASN A 78 15.88 4.47 -16.47
N GLU A 79 14.98 5.26 -17.05
CA GLU A 79 14.56 6.56 -16.54
C GLU A 79 13.03 6.72 -16.63
N TYR A 80 12.49 7.74 -15.98
CA TYR A 80 11.04 7.93 -15.91
C TYR A 80 10.39 8.19 -17.27
N THR A 81 11.09 8.87 -18.18
CA THR A 81 10.66 9.14 -19.57
C THR A 81 10.38 7.86 -20.36
N ASP A 82 11.07 6.76 -20.06
CA ASP A 82 10.86 5.45 -20.70
C ASP A 82 9.50 4.82 -20.35
N LEU A 83 8.82 5.34 -19.31
CA LEU A 83 7.50 4.86 -18.89
C LEU A 83 6.39 5.36 -19.83
N LYS A 84 6.68 6.31 -20.73
CA LYS A 84 5.67 6.88 -21.62
C LYS A 84 4.96 5.81 -22.46
N GLY A 85 3.63 5.80 -22.40
CA GLY A 85 2.78 4.83 -23.11
C GLY A 85 2.86 3.39 -22.58
N LYS A 86 3.64 3.12 -21.52
CA LYS A 86 3.78 1.78 -20.94
C LYS A 86 2.59 1.43 -20.07
N THR A 87 2.41 0.13 -19.85
CA THR A 87 1.46 -0.39 -18.86
C THR A 87 2.21 -0.78 -17.61
N ILE A 88 1.79 -0.26 -16.46
CA ILE A 88 2.38 -0.56 -15.15
C ILE A 88 1.33 -1.25 -14.29
N ALA A 89 1.72 -2.33 -13.63
CA ALA A 89 0.87 -3.05 -12.71
C ALA A 89 0.99 -2.47 -11.29
N GLY A 90 -0.13 -2.29 -10.62
CA GLY A 90 -0.18 -1.75 -9.25
C GLY A 90 -1.33 -2.32 -8.44
N VAL A 91 -1.20 -2.25 -7.11
CA VAL A 91 -2.25 -2.68 -6.19
C VAL A 91 -3.35 -1.61 -6.15
N MET A 92 -4.59 -2.01 -6.41
CA MET A 92 -5.74 -1.12 -6.37
C MET A 92 -5.89 -0.47 -4.99
N GLY A 93 -6.09 0.86 -4.96
CA GLY A 93 -6.25 1.62 -3.72
C GLY A 93 -4.96 1.86 -2.92
N SER A 94 -3.81 1.41 -3.43
CA SER A 94 -2.53 1.69 -2.78
C SER A 94 -2.07 3.12 -3.07
N ASN A 95 -1.38 3.72 -2.08
CA ASN A 95 -0.73 5.02 -2.24
C ASN A 95 0.34 5.03 -3.35
N HIS A 96 0.86 3.86 -3.73
CA HIS A 96 1.81 3.71 -4.84
C HIS A 96 1.12 3.93 -6.19
N THR A 97 -0.04 3.29 -6.40
CA THR A 97 -0.85 3.49 -7.61
C THR A 97 -1.33 4.94 -7.71
N GLU A 98 -1.80 5.53 -6.61
CA GLU A 98 -2.19 6.95 -6.57
C GLU A 98 -1.02 7.89 -6.90
N SER A 99 0.18 7.59 -6.38
CA SER A 99 1.38 8.38 -6.69
C SER A 99 1.76 8.28 -8.16
N LEU A 100 1.62 7.09 -8.77
CA LEU A 100 1.86 6.88 -10.18
C LEU A 100 0.83 7.63 -11.05
N GLU A 101 -0.44 7.64 -10.66
CA GLU A 101 -1.49 8.39 -11.36
C GLU A 101 -1.25 9.89 -11.34
N ARG A 102 -0.87 10.43 -10.18
CA ARG A 102 -0.49 11.83 -10.05
C ARG A 102 0.72 12.14 -10.93
N PHE A 103 1.77 11.34 -10.86
CA PHE A 103 2.95 11.49 -11.71
C PHE A 103 2.60 11.47 -13.20
N ASN A 104 1.77 10.52 -13.63
CA ASN A 104 1.34 10.39 -15.02
C ASN A 104 0.58 11.63 -15.51
N LYS A 105 -0.32 12.17 -14.66
CA LYS A 105 -1.11 13.37 -14.97
C LYS A 105 -0.24 14.62 -15.06
N GLU A 106 0.70 14.79 -14.14
CA GLU A 106 1.61 15.95 -14.11
C GLU A 106 2.56 15.99 -15.31
N ASN A 107 2.97 14.81 -15.80
CA ASN A 107 3.98 14.71 -16.87
C ASN A 107 3.40 14.38 -18.25
N ASN A 108 2.11 14.05 -18.34
CA ASN A 108 1.42 13.65 -19.57
C ASN A 108 2.10 12.46 -20.29
N TYR A 109 2.40 11.40 -19.53
CA TYR A 109 3.13 10.23 -20.03
C TYR A 109 2.24 9.13 -20.62
N ASP A 110 0.92 9.25 -20.56
CA ASP A 110 -0.02 8.22 -21.07
C ASP A 110 0.29 6.81 -20.50
N ILE A 111 0.72 6.74 -19.24
CA ILE A 111 0.92 5.48 -18.54
C ILE A 111 -0.44 4.81 -18.31
N LYS A 112 -0.54 3.52 -18.66
CA LYS A 112 -1.74 2.71 -18.42
C LYS A 112 -1.59 1.93 -17.12
N ASN A 113 -2.53 2.09 -16.20
CA ASN A 113 -2.55 1.31 -14.96
C ASN A 113 -3.27 -0.02 -15.16
N LYS A 114 -2.66 -1.10 -14.69
CA LYS A 114 -3.25 -2.42 -14.60
C LYS A 114 -3.34 -2.85 -13.14
N ASN A 115 -4.51 -3.25 -12.68
CA ASN A 115 -4.66 -3.77 -11.32
C ASN A 115 -4.03 -5.17 -11.22
N LEU A 116 -3.32 -5.39 -10.12
CA LEU A 116 -2.87 -6.72 -9.67
C LEU A 116 -4.01 -7.51 -9.01
#